data_AF-A0A418GIK6-F1
#
_entry.id   AF-A0A418GIK6-F1
#
_cell.length_a   1.000
_cell.length_b   1.000
_cell.length_c   1.000
_cell.angle_alpha   90.00
_cell.angle_beta   90.00
_cell.angle_gamma   90.00
#
_symmetry.space_group_name_H-M   'P 1'
#
loop_
_entity.id
_entity.type
_entity.pdbx_description
1 polymer ?
#
loop_
_entity_poly.entity_id
_entity_poly.type
_entity_poly.pdbx_seq_one_letter_code
_entity_poly.pdbx_strand_id
1 'polypeptide(L)'
;YLRSVLVKALGEERAASLLEDILETRDTASGIETLNFMEPQSAADLIRDEHPQIIATILVHLKRAQAADILALFDERLRHDVMLRIATFGGVQPAALAELTEVLNGLLDGQNLKRSKMGGVRTAAEIINLMKTQQEEAVITAVREFDGELAQKIIDEMFLFENLVDV
;
A
#
# COMPACT_ATOMS: atom_id res chain seq x y z
N TYR A 1 24.74 7.44 -20.27
CA TYR A 1 24.64 7.98 -21.65
C TYR A 1 23.79 9.26 -21.71
N LEU A 2 22.54 9.27 -21.23
CA LEU A 2 21.69 10.48 -21.23
C LEU A 2 22.28 11.65 -20.39
N ARG A 3 22.73 11.37 -19.16
CA ARG A 3 23.40 12.36 -18.26
C ARG A 3 24.59 13.04 -18.93
N SER A 4 25.46 12.29 -19.61
CA SER A 4 26.65 12.84 -20.27
C SER A 4 26.32 13.72 -21.49
N VAL A 5 25.17 13.50 -22.14
CA VAL A 5 24.69 14.34 -23.24
C VAL A 5 24.09 15.64 -22.68
N LEU A 6 23.29 15.56 -21.61
CA LEU A 6 22.70 16.73 -20.95
C LEU A 6 23.75 17.65 -20.32
N VAL A 7 24.75 17.09 -19.62
CA VAL A 7 25.86 17.86 -19.04
C VAL A 7 26.67 18.59 -20.11
N LYS A 8 26.90 17.95 -21.27
CA LYS A 8 27.57 18.59 -22.41
C LYS A 8 26.75 19.70 -23.06
N ALA A 9 25.42 19.60 -23.06
CA ALA A 9 24.54 20.55 -23.73
C ALA A 9 24.17 21.75 -22.84
N LEU A 10 24.05 21.55 -21.53
CA LEU A 10 23.46 22.53 -20.60
C LEU A 10 24.43 23.00 -19.50
N GLY A 11 25.59 22.34 -19.36
CA GLY A 11 26.51 22.54 -18.25
C GLY A 11 26.15 21.67 -17.05
N GLU A 12 27.14 21.42 -16.19
CA GLU A 12 27.05 20.43 -15.11
C GLU A 12 26.00 20.79 -14.06
N GLU A 13 25.95 22.06 -13.61
CA GLU A 13 24.96 22.53 -12.63
C GLU A 13 23.51 22.48 -13.15
N ARG A 14 23.25 22.95 -14.38
CA ARG A 14 21.89 22.97 -14.95
C ARG A 14 21.40 21.57 -15.32
N ALA A 15 22.31 20.70 -15.77
CA ALA A 15 21.96 19.31 -16.03
C ALA A 15 21.71 18.55 -14.73
N ALA A 16 22.44 18.85 -13.65
CA ALA A 16 22.17 18.29 -12.33
C ALA A 16 20.78 18.72 -11.83
N SER A 17 20.48 20.02 -11.81
CA SER A 17 19.16 20.55 -11.39
C SER A 17 18.01 20.00 -12.24
N LEU A 18 18.13 19.93 -13.57
CA LEU A 18 17.08 19.34 -14.40
C LEU A 18 16.92 17.83 -14.19
N LEU A 19 18.01 17.12 -13.90
CA LEU A 19 17.93 15.70 -13.55
C LEU A 19 17.29 15.51 -12.18
N GLU A 20 17.57 16.41 -11.23
CA GLU A 20 16.97 16.45 -9.90
C GLU A 20 15.46 16.72 -10.01
N ASP A 21 15.04 17.75 -10.77
CA ASP A 21 13.63 18.05 -11.05
C ASP A 21 12.89 16.86 -11.70
N ILE A 22 13.54 16.18 -12.65
CA ILE A 22 12.96 14.99 -13.33
C ILE A 22 12.84 13.80 -12.36
N LEU A 23 13.79 13.65 -11.44
CA LEU A 23 13.79 12.56 -10.45
C LEU A 23 12.76 12.84 -9.35
N GLU A 24 12.65 14.07 -8.86
CA GLU A 24 11.60 14.51 -7.92
C GLU A 24 10.19 14.32 -8.50
N THR A 25 10.03 14.53 -9.81
CA THR A 25 8.76 14.26 -10.52
C THR A 25 8.42 12.76 -10.57
N ARG A 26 9.38 11.84 -10.42
CA ARG A 26 9.14 10.39 -10.40
C ARG A 26 8.86 9.84 -9.00
N ASP A 27 9.40 10.45 -7.95
CA ASP A 27 9.18 9.98 -6.58
C ASP A 27 7.88 10.52 -5.96
N THR A 28 7.36 11.65 -6.45
CA THR A 28 6.03 12.19 -6.06
C THR A 28 4.84 11.38 -6.58
N ALA A 29 5.08 10.37 -7.42
CA ALA A 29 4.03 9.53 -8.01
C ALA A 29 3.65 8.32 -7.15
N SER A 30 4.49 7.84 -6.22
CA SER A 30 4.33 6.49 -5.65
C SER A 30 3.04 6.27 -4.84
N GLY A 31 2.64 7.21 -3.99
CA GLY A 31 1.52 7.02 -3.07
C GLY A 31 0.15 7.04 -3.74
N ILE A 32 -0.11 8.09 -4.52
CA ILE A 32 -1.35 8.21 -5.29
C ILE A 32 -1.40 7.15 -6.40
N GLU A 33 -0.26 6.82 -7.03
CA GLU A 33 -0.25 5.78 -8.06
C GLU A 33 -0.53 4.40 -7.46
N THR A 34 -0.09 4.12 -6.22
CA THR A 34 -0.39 2.85 -5.52
C THR A 34 -1.89 2.61 -5.40
N LEU A 35 -2.69 3.67 -5.19
CA LEU A 35 -4.16 3.56 -5.14
C LEU A 35 -4.76 3.02 -6.45
N ASN A 36 -4.09 3.17 -7.60
CA ASN A 36 -4.54 2.59 -8.87
C ASN A 36 -4.38 1.07 -8.96
N PHE A 37 -3.59 0.48 -8.06
CA PHE A 37 -3.33 -0.97 -8.02
C PHE A 37 -4.00 -1.65 -6.83
N MET A 38 -4.66 -0.88 -5.96
CA MET A 38 -5.42 -1.41 -4.83
C MET A 38 -6.82 -1.81 -5.25
N GLU A 39 -7.38 -2.81 -4.56
CA GLU A 39 -8.81 -3.12 -4.65
C GLU A 39 -9.63 -1.86 -4.28
N PRO A 40 -10.68 -1.51 -5.05
CA PRO A 40 -11.46 -0.28 -4.85
C PRO A 40 -11.97 -0.11 -3.42
N GLN A 41 -12.40 -1.21 -2.78
CA GLN A 41 -12.85 -1.20 -1.39
C GLN A 41 -11.75 -0.76 -0.42
N SER A 42 -10.53 -1.29 -0.59
CA SER A 42 -9.39 -0.90 0.27
C SER A 42 -8.99 0.56 0.06
N ALA A 43 -9.02 1.04 -1.18
CA ALA A 43 -8.74 2.44 -1.49
C ALA A 43 -9.82 3.37 -0.93
N ALA A 44 -11.11 2.99 -1.04
CA ALA A 44 -12.22 3.74 -0.47
C ALA A 44 -12.11 3.83 1.07
N ASP A 45 -11.85 2.71 1.74
CA ASP A 45 -11.72 2.67 3.20
C ASP A 45 -10.54 3.52 3.71
N LEU A 46 -9.47 3.66 2.91
CA LEU A 46 -8.33 4.49 3.27
C LEU A 46 -8.66 5.99 3.26
N ILE A 47 -9.51 6.44 2.33
CA ILE A 47 -9.74 7.87 2.09
C ILE A 47 -11.14 8.36 2.51
N ARG A 48 -12.04 7.47 2.94
CA ARG A 48 -13.47 7.82 3.19
C ARG A 48 -13.70 8.86 4.29
N ASP A 49 -12.78 8.94 5.25
CA ASP A 49 -12.89 9.86 6.38
C ASP A 49 -12.17 11.20 6.11
N GLU A 50 -11.54 11.34 4.95
CA GLU A 50 -10.89 12.57 4.53
C GLU A 50 -11.91 13.64 4.12
N HIS A 51 -11.49 14.90 4.16
CA HIS A 51 -12.32 16.00 3.70
C HIS A 51 -12.68 15.82 2.21
N PRO A 52 -13.92 16.11 1.74
CA PRO A 52 -14.33 15.89 0.35
C PRO A 52 -13.41 16.53 -0.71
N GLN A 53 -12.74 17.64 -0.36
CA GLN A 53 -11.74 18.27 -1.22
C GLN A 53 -10.46 17.41 -1.40
N ILE A 54 -10.00 16.74 -0.34
CA ILE A 54 -8.85 15.84 -0.39
C ILE A 54 -9.20 14.64 -1.25
N ILE A 55 -10.36 14.02 -1.00
CA ILE A 55 -10.87 12.90 -1.81
C ILE A 55 -10.95 13.29 -3.29
N ALA A 56 -11.56 14.43 -3.62
CA ALA A 56 -11.62 14.93 -4.99
C ALA A 56 -10.22 15.10 -5.61
N THR A 57 -9.27 15.65 -4.85
CA THR A 57 -7.89 15.84 -5.30
C THR A 57 -7.21 14.51 -5.60
N ILE A 58 -7.38 13.50 -4.75
CA ILE A 58 -6.87 12.14 -4.99
C ILE A 58 -7.48 11.55 -6.26
N LEU A 59 -8.82 11.54 -6.35
CA LEU A 59 -9.54 10.87 -7.44
C LEU A 59 -9.26 11.48 -8.82
N VAL A 60 -8.99 12.79 -8.91
CA VAL A 60 -8.60 13.46 -10.17
C VAL A 60 -7.31 12.87 -10.74
N HIS A 61 -6.40 12.40 -9.88
CA HIS A 61 -5.10 11.83 -10.23
C HIS A 61 -5.13 10.30 -10.42
N LEU A 62 -6.28 9.64 -10.19
CA LEU A 62 -6.44 8.21 -10.46
C LEU A 62 -6.90 7.91 -11.89
N LYS A 63 -6.70 6.66 -12.33
CA LYS A 63 -7.32 6.10 -13.52
C LYS A 63 -8.84 6.21 -13.41
N ARG A 64 -9.51 6.59 -14.49
CA ARG A 64 -10.95 6.90 -14.49
C ARG A 64 -11.81 5.73 -14.02
N ALA A 65 -11.45 4.49 -14.38
CA ALA A 65 -12.13 3.29 -13.91
C ALA A 65 -12.01 3.14 -12.38
N GLN A 66 -10.79 3.21 -11.84
CA GLN A 66 -10.54 3.14 -10.40
C GLN A 66 -11.30 4.22 -9.62
N ALA A 67 -11.29 5.47 -10.11
CA ALA A 67 -12.01 6.57 -9.48
C ALA A 67 -13.53 6.33 -9.46
N ALA A 68 -14.09 5.78 -10.54
CA ALA A 68 -15.51 5.43 -10.63
C ALA A 68 -15.88 4.32 -9.64
N ASP A 69 -15.06 3.27 -9.56
CA ASP A 69 -15.28 2.15 -8.65
C ASP A 69 -15.19 2.59 -7.18
N ILE A 70 -14.23 3.45 -6.81
CA ILE A 70 -14.12 4.03 -5.47
C ILE A 70 -15.34 4.92 -5.15
N LEU A 71 -15.73 5.81 -6.07
CA LEU A 71 -16.91 6.68 -5.87
C LEU A 71 -18.21 5.89 -5.66
N ALA A 72 -18.33 4.72 -6.30
CA ALA A 72 -19.50 3.86 -6.16
C ALA A 72 -19.67 3.29 -4.74
N LEU A 73 -18.62 3.29 -3.92
CA LEU A 73 -18.60 2.77 -2.56
C LEU A 73 -18.93 3.83 -1.50
N PHE A 74 -18.87 5.11 -1.84
CA PHE A 74 -19.26 6.19 -0.93
C PHE A 74 -20.78 6.32 -0.81
N ASP A 75 -21.26 6.82 0.33
CA ASP A 75 -22.67 7.18 0.47
C ASP A 75 -23.07 8.30 -0.53
N GLU A 76 -24.37 8.40 -0.81
CA GLU A 76 -24.90 9.31 -1.81
C GLU A 76 -24.49 10.76 -1.58
N ARG A 77 -24.48 11.20 -0.31
CA ARG A 77 -24.16 12.58 0.05
C ARG A 77 -22.69 12.89 -0.24
N LEU A 78 -21.78 12.04 0.22
CA LEU A 78 -20.34 12.20 0.01
C LEU A 78 -20.01 12.13 -1.49
N ARG A 79 -20.59 11.16 -2.20
CA ARG A 79 -20.40 10.98 -3.64
C ARG A 79 -20.78 12.22 -4.44
N HIS A 80 -21.92 12.84 -4.13
CA HIS A 80 -22.38 14.06 -4.80
C HIS A 80 -21.46 15.26 -4.53
N ASP A 81 -21.03 15.47 -3.28
CA ASP A 81 -20.11 16.56 -2.92
C ASP A 81 -18.74 16.41 -3.63
N VAL A 82 -18.16 15.20 -3.57
CA VAL A 82 -16.90 14.88 -4.24
C VAL A 82 -17.01 15.09 -5.75
N MET A 83 -18.10 14.64 -6.39
CA MET A 83 -18.29 14.83 -7.83
C MET A 83 -18.39 16.31 -8.22
N LEU A 84 -19.10 17.12 -7.43
CA LEU A 84 -19.19 18.56 -7.67
C LEU A 84 -17.80 19.21 -7.62
N ARG A 85 -16.97 18.83 -6.64
CA ARG A 85 -15.59 19.33 -6.49
C ARG A 85 -14.67 18.91 -7.63
N ILE A 86 -14.82 17.67 -8.13
CA ILE A 86 -14.11 17.19 -9.31
C ILE A 86 -14.52 18.00 -10.55
N ALA A 87 -15.83 18.26 -10.73
CA ALA A 87 -16.34 19.03 -11.86
C ALA A 87 -15.87 20.49 -11.85
N THR A 88 -15.67 21.07 -10.67
CA THR A 88 -15.16 22.44 -10.49
C THR A 88 -13.66 22.48 -10.15
N PHE A 89 -12.91 21.41 -10.42
CA PHE A 89 -11.52 21.30 -9.98
C PHE A 89 -10.62 22.30 -10.71
N GLY A 90 -10.12 23.29 -9.97
CA GLY A 90 -9.27 24.38 -10.51
C GLY A 90 -7.77 24.08 -10.51
N GLY A 91 -7.36 22.85 -10.17
CA GLY A 91 -5.97 22.49 -9.94
C GLY A 91 -5.58 22.53 -8.46
N VAL A 92 -4.40 21.99 -8.17
CA VAL A 92 -3.78 21.98 -6.84
C VAL A 92 -2.34 22.47 -6.95
N GLN A 93 -1.83 23.14 -5.93
CA GLN A 93 -0.43 23.58 -5.91
C GLN A 93 0.48 22.34 -5.84
N PRO A 94 1.59 22.30 -6.61
CA PRO A 94 2.51 21.15 -6.61
C PRO A 94 3.00 20.76 -5.21
N ALA A 95 3.31 21.74 -4.36
CA ALA A 95 3.76 21.50 -2.99
C ALA A 95 2.71 20.76 -2.14
N ALA A 96 1.43 21.15 -2.25
CA ALA A 96 0.34 20.49 -1.53
C ALA A 96 0.07 19.08 -2.05
N LEU A 97 0.27 18.85 -3.36
CA LEU A 97 0.18 17.51 -3.93
C LEU A 97 1.32 16.61 -3.44
N ALA A 98 2.54 17.13 -3.34
CA ALA A 98 3.68 16.41 -2.81
C ALA A 98 3.48 16.00 -1.34
N GLU A 99 3.00 16.93 -0.51
CA GLU A 99 2.67 16.67 0.90
C GLU A 99 1.58 15.59 1.03
N LEU A 100 0.54 15.66 0.20
CA LEU A 100 -0.51 14.63 0.17
C LEU A 100 0.04 13.25 -0.21
N THR A 101 0.92 13.17 -1.22
CA THR A 101 1.56 11.91 -1.61
C THR A 101 2.42 11.35 -0.47
N GLU A 102 3.18 12.19 0.24
CA GLU A 102 4.01 11.76 1.37
C GLU A 102 3.17 11.16 2.51
N VAL A 103 2.06 11.82 2.87
CA VAL A 103 1.12 11.31 3.87
C VAL A 103 0.52 9.96 3.43
N LEU A 104 0.10 9.85 2.17
CA LEU A 104 -0.44 8.59 1.63
C LEU A 104 0.60 7.46 1.67
N ASN A 105 1.85 7.73 1.32
CA ASN A 105 2.94 6.75 1.41
C ASN A 105 3.11 6.23 2.85
N GLY A 106 3.14 7.11 3.85
CA GLY A 106 3.24 6.71 5.25
C GLY A 106 2.07 5.83 5.72
N LEU A 107 0.85 6.14 5.27
CA LEU A 107 -0.34 5.33 5.58
C LEU A 107 -0.29 3.94 4.92
N LEU A 108 0.17 3.86 3.68
CA LEU A 108 0.29 2.61 2.93
C LEU A 108 1.37 1.69 3.50
N ASP A 109 2.51 2.24 3.94
CA ASP A 109 3.55 1.48 4.64
C ASP A 109 3.02 0.88 5.95
N GLY A 110 2.25 1.65 6.71
CA GLY A 110 1.56 1.17 7.92
C GLY A 110 0.56 0.03 7.64
N GLN A 111 -0.09 0.01 6.47
CA GLN A 111 -0.99 -1.06 6.07
C GLN A 111 -0.26 -2.31 5.56
N ASN A 112 0.84 -2.16 4.83
CA ASN A 112 1.69 -3.29 4.42
C ASN A 112 2.25 -4.03 5.65
N LEU A 113 2.65 -3.29 6.68
CA LEU A 113 3.02 -3.85 7.99
C LEU A 113 1.87 -4.60 8.66
N LYS A 114 0.62 -4.11 8.58
CA LYS A 114 -0.56 -4.81 9.12
C LYS A 114 -0.95 -6.05 8.32
N ARG A 115 -0.83 -6.03 6.99
CA ARG A 115 -1.07 -7.21 6.13
C ARG A 115 0.01 -8.28 6.30
N SER A 116 1.27 -7.88 6.44
CA SER A 116 2.37 -8.80 6.80
C SER A 116 2.12 -9.52 8.13
N LYS A 117 1.44 -8.86 9.09
CA LYS A 117 1.03 -9.46 10.37
C LYS A 117 -0.18 -10.41 10.28
N MET A 118 -0.92 -10.46 9.18
CA MET A 118 -1.99 -11.46 8.99
C MET A 118 -1.45 -12.83 8.56
N GLY A 119 -0.20 -12.92 8.11
CA GLY A 119 0.48 -14.18 7.77
C GLY A 119 1.71 -14.43 8.64
N GLY A 120 2.53 -15.40 8.23
CA GLY A 120 3.80 -15.72 8.88
C GLY A 120 3.69 -16.87 9.88
N VAL A 121 4.81 -17.11 10.56
CA VAL A 121 5.06 -18.28 11.40
C VAL A 121 3.99 -18.47 12.47
N ARG A 122 3.63 -17.39 13.18
CA ARG A 122 2.64 -17.41 14.25
C ARG A 122 1.23 -17.76 13.75
N THR A 123 0.77 -17.11 12.68
CA THR A 123 -0.55 -17.43 12.10
C THR A 123 -0.60 -18.88 11.61
N ALA A 124 0.49 -19.38 11.01
CA ALA A 124 0.57 -20.77 10.59
C ALA A 124 0.51 -21.74 11.79
N ALA A 125 1.23 -21.45 12.87
CA ALA A 125 1.19 -22.22 14.12
C ALA A 125 -0.22 -22.27 14.74
N GLU A 126 -0.90 -21.12 14.83
CA GLU A 126 -2.28 -21.03 15.34
C GLU A 126 -3.26 -21.87 14.51
N ILE A 127 -3.15 -21.85 13.18
CA ILE A 127 -3.99 -22.67 12.30
C ILE A 127 -3.70 -24.16 12.49
N ILE A 128 -2.42 -24.56 12.51
CA ILE A 128 -2.00 -25.96 12.63
C ILE A 128 -2.42 -26.54 13.99
N ASN A 129 -2.32 -25.78 15.08
CA ASN A 129 -2.79 -26.18 16.41
C ASN A 129 -4.30 -26.50 16.47
N LEU A 130 -5.10 -25.99 15.55
CA LEU A 130 -6.54 -26.27 15.45
C LEU A 130 -6.86 -27.47 14.53
N MET A 131 -5.87 -28.03 13.85
CA MET A 131 -6.04 -29.17 12.95
C MET A 131 -6.10 -30.48 13.74
N LYS A 132 -6.64 -31.53 13.10
CA LYS A 132 -6.55 -32.89 13.67
C LYS A 132 -5.10 -33.40 13.53
N THR A 133 -4.62 -34.16 14.51
CA THR A 133 -3.23 -34.64 14.60
C THR A 133 -2.67 -35.24 13.30
N GLN A 134 -3.45 -36.04 12.56
CA GLN A 134 -3.01 -36.59 11.26
C GLN A 134 -2.78 -35.54 10.18
N GLN A 135 -3.54 -34.44 10.18
CA GLN A 135 -3.40 -33.38 9.19
C GLN A 135 -2.27 -32.41 9.56
N GLU A 136 -2.07 -32.16 10.85
CA GLU A 136 -0.94 -31.41 11.40
C GLU A 136 0.40 -32.02 10.96
N GLU A 137 0.62 -33.32 11.23
CA GLU A 137 1.88 -34.00 10.88
C GLU A 137 2.16 -33.94 9.38
N ALA A 138 1.12 -34.12 8.55
CA ALA A 138 1.23 -34.04 7.10
C ALA A 138 1.61 -32.64 6.61
N VAL A 139 1.02 -31.59 7.19
CA VAL A 139 1.32 -30.20 6.83
C VAL A 139 2.73 -29.81 7.28
N ILE A 140 3.13 -30.15 8.50
CA ILE A 140 4.49 -29.87 9.01
C ILE A 140 5.55 -30.59 8.15
N THR A 141 5.28 -31.83 7.74
CA THR A 141 6.18 -32.58 6.86
C THR A 141 6.33 -31.89 5.51
N ALA A 142 5.22 -31.47 4.90
CA ALA A 142 5.25 -30.75 3.62
C ALA A 142 6.00 -29.40 3.73
N VAL A 143 5.82 -28.66 4.83
CA VAL A 143 6.56 -27.40 5.05
C VAL A 143 8.05 -27.68 5.26
N ARG A 144 8.42 -28.75 5.98
CA ARG A 144 9.82 -29.13 6.23
C ARG A 144 10.56 -29.56 4.97
N GLU A 145 9.87 -30.25 4.05
CA GLU A 145 10.42 -30.61 2.73
C GLU A 145 10.71 -29.37 1.86
N PHE A 146 9.92 -28.32 2.03
CA PHE A 146 10.12 -27.04 1.34
C PHE A 146 11.19 -26.17 2.01
N ASP A 147 11.10 -25.99 3.33
CA ASP A 147 12.01 -25.18 4.14
C ASP A 147 12.05 -25.69 5.59
N GLY A 148 13.17 -26.33 5.96
CA GLY A 148 13.36 -26.90 7.29
C GLY A 148 13.46 -25.86 8.41
N GLU A 149 14.01 -24.67 8.14
CA GLU A 149 14.08 -23.60 9.15
C GLU A 149 12.70 -22.99 9.39
N LEU A 150 11.89 -22.82 8.35
CA LEU A 150 10.52 -22.35 8.46
C LEU A 150 9.66 -23.33 9.26
N ALA A 151 9.79 -24.64 8.99
CA ALA A 151 9.09 -25.67 9.75
C ALA A 151 9.47 -25.64 11.24
N GLN A 152 10.76 -25.47 11.55
CA GLN A 152 11.21 -25.38 12.94
C GLN A 152 10.63 -24.16 13.65
N LYS A 153 10.63 -22.99 13.01
CA LYS A 153 10.03 -21.77 13.58
C LYS A 153 8.54 -21.94 13.88
N ILE A 154 7.80 -22.62 13.00
CA ILE A 154 6.36 -22.88 13.20
C ILE A 154 6.13 -23.80 14.40
N ILE A 155 6.94 -24.86 14.52
CA ILE A 155 6.88 -25.79 15.66
C ILE A 155 7.18 -25.06 16.97
N ASP A 156 8.21 -24.21 17.00
CA ASP A 156 8.58 -23.44 18.19
C ASP A 156 7.43 -22.50 18.65
N GLU A 157 6.73 -21.87 17.71
CA GLU A 157 5.54 -21.04 18.00
C GLU A 157 4.34 -21.87 18.48
N MET A 158 4.15 -23.10 17.97
CA MET A 158 3.08 -24.00 18.44
C MET A 158 3.25 -24.35 19.93
N PHE A 159 4.48 -24.66 20.36
CA PHE A 159 4.80 -24.93 21.78
C PHE A 159 4.66 -23.70 22.67
N LEU A 160 5.03 -22.51 22.18
CA LEU A 160 4.87 -21.27 22.96
C LEU A 160 3.40 -20.98 23.28
N PHE A 161 2.49 -21.34 22.36
CA PHE A 161 1.05 -21.16 22.54
C PHE A 161 0.44 -22.13 23.56
N GLU A 162 0.82 -23.41 23.55
CA GLU A 162 0.34 -24.39 24.56
C GLU A 162 0.74 -23.97 25.97
N ASN A 163 1.98 -23.50 26.16
CA ASN A 163 2.47 -23.00 27.44
C ASN A 163 1.71 -21.77 27.97
N LEU A 164 0.98 -21.03 27.12
CA LEU A 164 0.17 -19.88 27.52
C LEU A 164 -1.26 -20.27 27.94
N VAL A 165 -1.76 -21.43 27.49
CA VAL A 165 -3.09 -21.94 27.84
C VAL A 165 -3.08 -22.67 29.19
N ASP A 166 -1.91 -23.20 29.59
CA ASP A 166 -1.69 -23.95 30.84
C ASP A 166 -1.30 -23.08 32.06
N VAL A 167 -1.36 -21.74 31.96
CA VAL A 167 -1.05 -20.77 33.04
C VAL A 167 -2.29 -20.08 33.60
#